data_AF-A0A446CR64-F1
#
_entry.id   AF-A0A446CR64-F1
#
_cell.length_a   1.000
_cell.length_b   1.000
_cell.length_c   1.000
_cell.angle_alpha   90.00
_cell.angle_beta   90.00
_cell.angle_gamma   90.00
#
_symmetry.space_group_name_H-M   'P 1'
#
loop_
_entity.id
_entity.type
_entity.pdbx_description
1 polymer ?
#
loop_
_entity_poly.entity_id
_entity_poly.type
_entity_poly.pdbx_seq_one_letter_code
_entity_poly.pdbx_strand_id
1 'polypeptide(L)'
;MDLVDADSPPPPPRPAPDATMAEAAPSTWREPANAVTVPLIRLAWARSGDKGNTSNIGVIARKPEWLELLRSQLTPDRVAQYLAHLVRGPVARYELPGIHAFNFVCENALDGGGMASLRNDALGKGMAQILLSMPVSVPAGTTGMSLALGASFPERTGGRP
;
A
#
# COMPACT_ATOMS: atom_id res chain seq x y z
N MET A 1 -49.57 19.78 -17.74
CA MET A 1 -48.11 19.92 -17.79
C MET A 1 -47.65 19.88 -16.34
N ASP A 2 -47.41 18.68 -15.83
CA ASP A 2 -46.96 18.52 -14.45
C ASP A 2 -45.48 18.86 -14.38
N LEU A 3 -45.18 19.84 -13.53
CA LEU A 3 -43.85 20.29 -13.18
C LEU A 3 -43.07 19.10 -12.61
N VAL A 4 -41.99 18.73 -13.28
CA VAL A 4 -40.99 17.82 -12.71
C VAL A 4 -40.33 18.53 -11.54
N ASP A 5 -40.52 18.00 -10.32
CA ASP A 5 -39.84 18.43 -9.11
C ASP A 5 -38.32 18.24 -9.26
N ALA A 6 -37.63 19.31 -9.66
CA ALA A 6 -36.19 19.33 -9.89
C ALA A 6 -35.35 19.56 -8.61
N ASP A 7 -35.94 19.43 -7.43
CA ASP A 7 -35.31 19.77 -6.14
C ASP A 7 -35.21 18.59 -5.15
N SER A 8 -35.34 17.35 -5.65
CA SER A 8 -35.09 16.19 -4.80
C SER A 8 -33.59 16.08 -4.50
N PRO A 9 -33.16 16.07 -3.22
CA PRO A 9 -31.76 15.87 -2.88
C PRO A 9 -31.28 14.54 -3.46
N PRO A 10 -30.01 14.45 -3.92
CA PRO A 10 -29.49 13.20 -4.43
C PRO A 10 -29.66 12.12 -3.35
N PRO A 11 -30.03 10.89 -3.74
CA PRO A 11 -30.16 9.81 -2.77
C PRO A 11 -28.86 9.70 -1.98
N PRO A 12 -28.94 9.37 -0.67
CA PRO A 12 -27.74 9.20 0.13
C PRO A 12 -26.81 8.21 -0.56
N PRO A 13 -25.48 8.41 -0.48
CA PRO A 13 -24.54 7.45 -1.05
C PRO A 13 -24.89 6.08 -0.50
N ARG A 14 -25.02 5.09 -1.40
CA ARG A 14 -25.16 3.70 -0.98
C ARG A 14 -24.05 3.43 0.04
N PRO A 15 -24.34 2.83 1.21
CA PRO A 15 -23.28 2.36 2.07
C PRO A 15 -22.35 1.53 1.19
N ALA A 16 -21.04 1.78 1.29
CA ALA A 16 -20.09 0.89 0.65
C ALA A 16 -20.52 -0.53 1.02
N PRO A 17 -20.58 -1.48 0.08
CA PRO A 17 -20.82 -2.88 0.45
C PRO A 17 -19.88 -3.15 1.61
N ASP A 18 -20.38 -3.76 2.69
CA ASP A 18 -19.54 -4.14 3.83
C ASP A 18 -18.28 -4.72 3.20
N ALA A 19 -17.20 -3.94 3.24
CA ALA A 19 -15.92 -4.37 2.74
C ALA A 19 -15.49 -5.26 3.86
N THR A 20 -16.11 -6.46 3.91
CA THR A 20 -15.77 -7.53 4.81
C THR A 20 -14.27 -7.49 4.77
N MET A 21 -13.66 -7.26 5.94
CA MET A 21 -12.25 -7.54 6.14
C MET A 21 -12.12 -9.01 5.77
N ALA A 22 -11.96 -9.28 4.47
CA ALA A 22 -11.85 -10.61 3.96
C ALA A 22 -10.54 -11.06 4.55
N GLU A 23 -10.64 -11.92 5.54
CA GLU A 23 -9.53 -12.46 6.28
C GLU A 23 -8.48 -12.86 5.26
N ALA A 24 -7.34 -12.15 5.30
CA ALA A 24 -6.34 -12.22 4.26
C ALA A 24 -5.94 -13.68 4.06
N ALA A 25 -6.25 -14.25 2.90
CA ALA A 25 -5.88 -15.62 2.61
C ALA A 25 -4.37 -15.78 2.86
N PRO A 26 -3.94 -16.76 3.68
CA PRO A 26 -2.54 -16.96 3.98
C PRO A 26 -1.78 -17.23 2.68
N SER A 27 -0.64 -16.58 2.50
CA SER A 27 0.16 -16.75 1.30
C SER A 27 0.70 -18.17 1.22
N THR A 28 0.63 -18.76 0.03
CA THR A 28 1.22 -20.09 -0.24
C THR A 28 2.73 -20.01 -0.52
N TRP A 29 3.28 -18.80 -0.60
CA TRP A 29 4.68 -18.53 -0.91
C TRP A 29 5.63 -19.02 0.19
N ARG A 30 6.71 -19.70 -0.22
CA ARG A 30 7.85 -20.05 0.63
C ARG A 30 9.08 -19.29 0.17
N GLU A 31 9.83 -18.74 1.11
CA GLU A 31 11.04 -18.00 0.80
C GLU A 31 12.12 -18.95 0.24
N PRO A 32 12.71 -18.64 -0.93
CA PRO A 32 13.71 -19.50 -1.55
C PRO A 32 15.07 -19.36 -0.85
N ALA A 33 15.88 -20.42 -0.86
CA ALA A 33 17.20 -20.43 -0.24
C ALA A 33 18.20 -19.41 -0.86
N ASN A 34 17.97 -18.99 -2.11
CA ASN A 34 18.78 -18.02 -2.85
C ASN A 34 18.04 -16.67 -3.03
N ALA A 35 17.32 -16.22 -2.00
CA ALA A 35 16.61 -14.96 -2.04
C ALA A 35 17.56 -13.75 -2.17
N VAL A 36 17.15 -12.76 -2.95
CA VAL A 36 17.81 -11.47 -3.12
C VAL A 36 16.81 -10.35 -2.84
N THR A 37 17.27 -9.24 -2.28
CA THR A 37 16.40 -8.10 -1.97
C THR A 37 16.35 -7.12 -3.13
N VAL A 38 15.14 -6.74 -3.54
CA VAL A 38 14.88 -5.71 -4.55
C VAL A 38 13.82 -4.73 -4.05
N PRO A 39 13.81 -3.48 -4.53
CA PRO A 39 12.72 -2.56 -4.18
C PRO A 39 11.40 -2.98 -4.83
N LEU A 40 10.29 -2.81 -4.12
CA LEU A 40 8.94 -3.20 -4.54
C LEU A 40 8.55 -2.68 -5.94
N ILE A 41 9.07 -1.51 -6.35
CA ILE A 41 8.87 -0.93 -7.70
C ILE A 41 9.21 -1.88 -8.85
N ARG A 42 10.10 -2.85 -8.61
CA ARG A 42 10.47 -3.88 -9.60
C ARG A 42 9.35 -4.90 -9.84
N LEU A 43 8.48 -5.08 -8.86
CA LEU A 43 7.44 -6.11 -8.83
C LEU A 43 6.03 -5.53 -8.97
N ALA A 44 5.82 -4.28 -8.59
CA ALA A 44 4.50 -3.68 -8.54
C ALA A 44 4.44 -2.28 -9.17
N TRP A 45 3.24 -1.91 -9.60
CA TRP A 45 2.81 -0.53 -9.75
C TRP A 45 2.07 -0.11 -8.49
N ALA A 46 2.13 1.18 -8.11
CA ALA A 46 1.32 1.69 -7.03
C ALA A 46 0.89 3.13 -7.25
N ARG A 47 -0.25 3.49 -6.66
CA ARG A 47 -0.76 4.86 -6.58
C ARG A 47 -1.41 5.09 -5.23
N SER A 48 -1.32 6.32 -4.73
CA SER A 48 -1.95 6.71 -3.48
C SER A 48 -2.93 7.87 -3.65
N GLY A 49 -3.85 7.96 -2.71
CA GLY A 49 -4.83 9.04 -2.58
C GLY A 49 -5.13 9.30 -1.11
N ASP A 50 -5.78 10.43 -0.86
CA ASP A 50 -6.19 10.86 0.47
C ASP A 50 -7.71 10.84 0.63
N LYS A 51 -8.13 10.59 1.87
CA LYS A 51 -9.48 10.83 2.34
C LYS A 51 -9.40 11.39 3.75
N GLY A 52 -9.36 12.72 3.86
CA GLY A 52 -9.16 13.39 5.15
C GLY A 52 -7.75 13.15 5.70
N ASN A 53 -7.64 12.60 6.91
CA ASN A 53 -6.34 12.22 7.50
C ASN A 53 -5.89 10.79 7.13
N THR A 54 -6.64 10.10 6.27
CA THR A 54 -6.35 8.72 5.84
C THR A 54 -5.72 8.72 4.45
N SER A 55 -4.75 7.83 4.22
CA SER A 55 -4.20 7.59 2.89
C SER A 55 -4.50 6.17 2.42
N ASN A 56 -4.97 6.07 1.18
CA ASN A 56 -5.15 4.81 0.48
C ASN A 56 -3.95 4.56 -0.43
N ILE A 57 -3.43 3.33 -0.47
CA ILE A 57 -2.35 2.93 -1.36
C ILE A 57 -2.75 1.66 -2.11
N GLY A 58 -3.05 1.81 -3.40
CA GLY A 58 -3.27 0.70 -4.31
C GLY A 58 -1.93 0.16 -4.81
N VAL A 59 -1.74 -1.16 -4.74
CA VAL A 59 -0.54 -1.87 -5.22
C VAL A 59 -0.98 -2.98 -6.15
N ILE A 60 -0.55 -2.93 -7.42
CA ILE A 60 -0.90 -3.91 -8.45
C ILE A 60 0.37 -4.66 -8.84
N ALA A 61 0.34 -6.00 -8.81
CA ALA A 61 1.45 -6.81 -9.29
C ALA A 61 1.69 -6.57 -10.79
N ARG A 62 2.94 -6.34 -11.20
CA ARG A 62 3.29 -6.19 -12.63
C ARG A 62 3.06 -7.48 -13.41
N LYS A 63 3.17 -8.62 -12.72
CA LYS A 63 2.88 -9.94 -13.26
C LYS A 63 2.01 -10.73 -12.28
N PRO A 64 0.94 -11.40 -12.74
CA PRO A 64 0.04 -12.17 -11.88
C PRO A 64 0.74 -13.20 -10.99
N GLU A 65 1.79 -13.86 -11.49
CA GLU A 65 2.54 -14.88 -10.76
C GLU A 65 3.29 -14.33 -9.52
N TRP A 66 3.47 -13.02 -9.42
CA TRP A 66 4.10 -12.38 -8.26
C TRP A 66 3.12 -12.10 -7.13
N LEU A 67 1.82 -12.32 -7.34
CA LEU A 67 0.80 -11.98 -6.35
C LEU A 67 1.02 -12.71 -5.01
N GLU A 68 1.30 -14.01 -5.03
CA GLU A 68 1.52 -14.80 -3.81
C GLU A 68 2.78 -14.36 -3.05
N LEU A 69 3.84 -14.03 -3.77
CA LEU A 69 5.06 -13.46 -3.21
C LEU A 69 4.76 -12.12 -2.52
N LEU A 70 4.06 -11.22 -3.21
CA LEU A 70 3.71 -9.91 -2.66
C LEU A 70 2.72 -10.03 -1.50
N ARG A 71 1.76 -10.96 -1.55
CA ARG A 71 0.80 -11.27 -0.48
C ARG A 71 1.51 -11.68 0.80
N SER A 72 2.57 -12.49 0.70
CA SER A 72 3.36 -12.96 1.85
C SER A 72 4.16 -11.85 2.53
N GLN A 73 4.55 -10.82 1.77
CA GLN A 73 5.49 -9.82 2.22
C GLN A 73 4.88 -8.46 2.50
N LEU A 74 3.85 -8.05 1.76
CA LEU A 74 3.11 -6.81 1.98
C LEU A 74 1.97 -7.05 2.97
N THR A 75 2.32 -7.46 4.20
CA THR A 75 1.35 -7.59 5.30
C THR A 75 1.00 -6.20 5.84
N PRO A 76 -0.20 -6.02 6.41
CA PRO A 76 -0.57 -4.76 7.07
C PRO A 76 0.50 -4.28 8.07
N ASP A 77 1.01 -5.18 8.91
CA ASP A 77 2.02 -4.87 9.93
C ASP A 77 3.34 -4.40 9.32
N ARG A 78 3.84 -5.08 8.28
CA ARG A 78 5.11 -4.72 7.65
C ARG A 78 4.99 -3.38 6.90
N VAL A 79 3.84 -3.12 6.28
CA VAL A 79 3.55 -1.82 5.64
C VAL A 79 3.44 -0.71 6.69
N ALA A 80 2.76 -0.96 7.82
CA ALA A 80 2.66 -0.03 8.93
C ALA A 80 4.04 0.30 9.51
N GLN A 81 4.88 -0.72 9.74
CA GLN A 81 6.23 -0.54 10.24
C GLN A 81 7.09 0.28 9.27
N TYR A 82 7.06 -0.03 7.98
CA TYR A 82 7.83 0.69 6.97
C TYR A 82 7.40 2.17 6.86
N LEU A 83 6.09 2.43 6.94
CA LEU A 83 5.51 3.77 6.87
C LEU A 83 5.35 4.45 8.23
N ALA A 84 5.91 3.91 9.33
CA ALA A 84 5.71 4.42 10.71
C ALA A 84 6.21 5.85 10.94
N HIS A 85 7.07 6.35 10.05
CA HIS A 85 7.51 7.75 10.01
C HIS A 85 6.44 8.71 9.47
N LEU A 86 5.35 8.19 8.92
CA LEU A 86 4.22 8.95 8.37
C LEU A 86 2.87 8.51 8.95
N VAL A 87 2.65 7.21 9.10
CA VAL A 87 1.39 6.60 9.54
C VAL A 87 1.40 6.42 11.05
N ARG A 88 0.43 7.01 11.74
CA ARG A 88 0.28 6.93 13.20
C ARG A 88 -0.91 6.07 13.64
N GLY A 89 -1.78 5.67 12.72
CA GLY A 89 -2.95 4.85 12.97
C GLY A 89 -2.81 3.42 12.43
N PRO A 90 -3.88 2.62 12.50
CA PRO A 90 -3.90 1.28 11.94
C PRO A 90 -3.72 1.29 10.42
N VAL A 91 -3.20 0.17 9.91
CA VAL A 91 -3.15 -0.14 8.48
C VAL A 91 -4.00 -1.38 8.23
N ALA A 92 -4.93 -1.28 7.29
CA ALA A 92 -5.72 -2.41 6.81
C ALA A 92 -5.34 -2.73 5.36
N ARG A 93 -5.36 -4.02 4.98
CA ARG A 93 -5.15 -4.49 3.60
C ARG A 93 -6.42 -5.12 3.07
N TYR A 94 -6.86 -4.66 1.91
CA TYR A 94 -7.97 -5.22 1.16
C TYR A 94 -7.45 -5.91 -0.10
N GLU A 95 -7.88 -7.14 -0.33
CA GLU A 95 -7.50 -7.95 -1.49
C GLU A 95 -8.35 -7.59 -2.71
N LEU A 96 -7.72 -7.47 -3.88
CA LEU A 96 -8.37 -7.21 -5.16
C LEU A 96 -7.93 -8.30 -6.17
N PRO A 97 -8.40 -9.56 -5.98
CA PRO A 97 -7.87 -10.71 -6.71
C PRO A 97 -8.12 -10.65 -8.22
N GLY A 98 -9.22 -10.03 -8.65
CA GLY A 98 -9.57 -9.89 -10.07
C GLY A 98 -8.60 -9.04 -10.89
N ILE A 99 -7.74 -8.24 -10.23
CA ILE A 99 -6.71 -7.42 -10.86
C ILE A 99 -5.32 -7.65 -10.24
N HIS A 100 -5.14 -8.74 -9.50
CA HIS A 100 -3.88 -9.10 -8.83
C HIS A 100 -3.29 -7.95 -7.99
N ALA A 101 -4.13 -7.34 -7.14
CA ALA A 101 -3.77 -6.14 -6.42
C ALA A 101 -4.17 -6.17 -4.93
N PHE A 102 -3.66 -5.19 -4.20
CA PHE A 102 -4.00 -4.88 -2.83
C PHE A 102 -4.36 -3.40 -2.72
N ASN A 103 -5.24 -3.06 -1.78
CA ASN A 103 -5.46 -1.68 -1.35
C ASN A 103 -5.18 -1.58 0.15
N PHE A 104 -4.23 -0.73 0.52
CA PHE A 104 -3.93 -0.44 1.90
C PHE A 104 -4.66 0.83 2.34
N VAL A 105 -5.36 0.77 3.47
CA VAL A 105 -5.93 1.96 4.12
C VAL A 105 -5.06 2.26 5.33
N CYS A 106 -4.39 3.41 5.30
CA CYS A 106 -3.49 3.88 6.35
C CYS A 106 -4.15 5.05 7.08
N GLU A 107 -4.63 4.82 8.30
CA GLU A 107 -5.27 5.85 9.11
C GLU A 107 -4.25 6.75 9.80
N ASN A 108 -4.63 8.01 10.07
CA ASN A 108 -3.75 9.03 10.65
C ASN A 108 -2.40 9.12 9.93
N ALA A 109 -2.44 9.15 8.61
CA ALA A 109 -1.27 9.10 7.74
C ALA A 109 -0.83 10.48 7.23
N LEU A 110 -1.69 11.50 7.34
CA LEU A 110 -1.52 12.79 6.67
C LEU A 110 -1.41 13.97 7.65
N ASP A 111 -1.14 13.71 8.93
CA ASP A 111 -0.90 14.74 9.96
C ASP A 111 -2.04 15.78 10.04
N GLY A 112 -3.27 15.28 10.15
CA GLY A 112 -4.49 16.10 10.17
C GLY A 112 -5.13 16.31 8.80
N GLY A 113 -4.44 15.93 7.71
CA GLY A 113 -4.94 16.03 6.33
C GLY A 113 -4.70 17.39 5.68
N GLY A 114 -5.18 17.57 4.45
CA GLY A 114 -4.77 18.66 3.56
C GLY A 114 -4.79 20.09 4.13
N MET A 115 -5.74 20.42 5.00
CA MET A 115 -5.86 21.78 5.56
C MET A 115 -5.06 22.00 6.85
N ALA A 116 -4.66 20.93 7.54
CA ALA A 116 -3.98 20.99 8.83
C ALA A 116 -2.51 20.56 8.76
N SER A 117 -2.16 19.78 7.75
CA SER A 117 -0.82 19.22 7.58
C SER A 117 0.21 20.30 7.23
N LEU A 118 1.33 20.31 7.94
CA LEU A 118 2.50 21.13 7.60
C LEU A 118 3.49 20.38 6.69
N ARG A 119 3.11 19.20 6.21
CA ARG A 119 3.98 18.34 5.42
C ARG A 119 4.02 18.81 3.97
N ASN A 120 5.17 18.59 3.34
CA ASN A 120 5.32 18.81 1.90
C ASN A 120 4.31 18.01 1.06
N ASP A 121 3.92 16.82 1.52
CA ASP A 121 2.90 15.97 0.87
C ASP A 121 1.66 15.82 1.75
N ALA A 122 0.94 16.92 1.96
CA ALA A 122 -0.27 16.98 2.79
C ALA A 122 -1.43 16.10 2.27
N LEU A 123 -1.44 15.79 0.97
CA LEU A 123 -2.47 14.97 0.30
C LEU A 123 -1.99 13.53 0.03
N GLY A 124 -0.83 13.13 0.55
CA GLY A 124 -0.32 11.76 0.46
C GLY A 124 -0.11 11.24 -0.96
N LYS A 125 0.12 12.10 -1.96
CA LYS A 125 0.29 11.69 -3.37
C LYS A 125 1.59 10.94 -3.60
N GLY A 126 2.59 11.15 -2.75
CA GLY A 126 3.89 10.48 -2.75
C GLY A 126 3.96 9.21 -1.89
N MET A 127 2.95 8.92 -1.06
CA MET A 127 2.94 7.74 -0.18
C MET A 127 3.18 6.43 -0.92
N ALA A 128 2.56 6.26 -2.10
CA ALA A 128 2.81 5.09 -2.93
C ALA A 128 4.27 4.98 -3.39
N GLN A 129 4.91 6.09 -3.73
CA GLN A 129 6.31 6.09 -4.15
C GLN A 129 7.25 5.70 -3.01
N ILE A 130 6.94 6.12 -1.78
CA ILE A 130 7.66 5.73 -0.58
C ILE A 130 7.51 4.21 -0.39
N LEU A 131 6.29 3.68 -0.46
CA LEU A 131 6.02 2.24 -0.34
C LEU A 131 6.70 1.43 -1.46
N LEU A 132 6.75 1.94 -2.69
CA LEU A 132 7.45 1.27 -3.81
C LEU A 132 8.97 1.15 -3.59
N SER A 133 9.54 1.89 -2.63
CA SER A 133 10.94 1.74 -2.23
C SER A 133 11.16 0.66 -1.16
N MET A 134 10.08 0.07 -0.63
CA MET A 134 10.14 -0.99 0.37
C MET A 134 10.90 -2.20 -0.15
N PRO A 135 11.86 -2.76 0.62
CA PRO A 135 12.62 -3.94 0.22
C PRO A 135 11.74 -5.20 0.24
N VAL A 136 11.87 -6.03 -0.79
CA VAL A 136 11.15 -7.30 -0.97
C VAL A 136 12.14 -8.39 -1.34
N SER A 137 12.06 -9.54 -0.67
CA SER A 137 12.85 -10.74 -0.97
C SER A 137 12.27 -11.47 -2.18
N VAL A 138 13.08 -11.80 -3.18
CA VAL A 138 12.68 -12.56 -4.37
C VAL A 138 13.70 -13.64 -4.70
N PRO A 139 13.33 -14.75 -5.37
CA PRO A 139 14.31 -15.68 -5.91
C PRO A 139 15.32 -14.98 -6.83
N ALA A 140 16.58 -15.43 -6.82
CA ALA A 140 17.56 -14.94 -7.80
C ALA A 140 17.03 -15.17 -9.23
N GLY A 141 17.11 -14.13 -10.08
CA GLY A 141 16.67 -14.17 -11.47
C GLY A 141 15.20 -13.76 -11.72
N THR A 142 14.37 -13.55 -10.69
CA THR A 142 12.94 -13.21 -10.87
C THR A 142 12.68 -12.00 -11.77
N THR A 143 13.52 -10.97 -11.68
CA THR A 143 13.34 -9.72 -12.44
C THR A 143 14.15 -9.67 -13.74
N GLY A 144 14.82 -10.76 -14.14
CA GLY A 144 15.57 -10.86 -15.41
C GLY A 144 16.73 -9.86 -15.56
N MET A 145 17.19 -9.23 -14.48
CA MET A 145 18.23 -8.20 -14.49
C MET A 145 19.38 -8.64 -13.58
N SER A 146 20.61 -8.51 -14.06
CA SER A 146 21.82 -8.73 -13.26
C SER A 146 21.75 -7.86 -12.01
N LEU A 147 21.92 -8.47 -10.84
CA LEU A 147 21.99 -7.79 -9.56
C LEU A 147 23.27 -6.95 -9.56
N ALA A 148 23.16 -5.65 -9.81
CA ALA A 148 24.12 -4.72 -9.23
C ALA A 148 23.91 -4.81 -7.71
N LEU A 149 24.69 -5.68 -7.09
CA LEU A 149 24.76 -5.89 -5.65
C LEU A 149 25.04 -4.55 -4.95
N GLY A 150 24.29 -4.25 -3.88
CA GLY A 150 24.78 -3.33 -2.84
C GLY A 150 24.06 -1.99 -2.73
N ALA A 151 22.90 -2.00 -2.08
CA ALA A 151 22.62 -0.98 -1.08
C ALA A 151 22.22 -1.73 0.20
N SER A 152 23.22 -2.16 0.97
CA SER A 152 23.02 -2.56 2.35
C SER A 152 22.44 -1.36 3.09
N PHE A 153 21.16 -1.41 3.44
CA PHE A 153 20.56 -0.40 4.29
C PHE A 153 21.06 -0.69 5.71
N PRO A 154 21.82 0.22 6.35
CA PRO A 154 22.29 -0.04 7.71
C PRO A 154 21.08 -0.16 8.64
N GLU A 155 21.09 -1.18 9.50
CA GLU A 155 20.16 -1.25 10.63
C GLU A 155 20.33 0.03 11.46
N ARG A 156 19.26 0.84 11.57
CA ARG A 156 19.23 1.94 12.52
C ARG A 156 19.18 1.35 13.92
N THR A 157 20.35 1.13 14.51
CA THR A 157 20.51 0.96 15.95
C THR A 157 19.98 2.23 16.62
N GLY A 158 18.98 2.04 17.47
CA GLY A 158 18.30 3.13 18.17
C GLY A 158 19.26 3.88 19.09
N GLY A 159 19.56 5.13 18.73
CA GLY A 159 20.05 6.15 19.64
C GLY A 159 19.16 7.37 19.47
N ARG A 160 18.35 7.68 20.49
CA ARG A 160 17.67 8.98 20.59
C ARG A 160 18.67 9.98 21.19
N PRO A 161 18.69 11.25 20.76
CA PRO A 161 19.11 12.34 21.64
C PRO A 161 18.09 12.55 22.78
#